data_AF-A0A924TE95-F1
#
_entry.id   AF-A0A924TE95-F1
#
_cell.length_a   1.000
_cell.length_b   1.000
_cell.length_c   1.000
_cell.angle_alpha   90.00
_cell.angle_beta   90.00
_cell.angle_gamma   90.00
#
_symmetry.space_group_name_H-M   'P 1'
#
loop_
_entity.id
_entity.type
_entity.pdbx_description
1 polymer ?
#
loop_
_entity_poly.entity_id
_entity_poly.type
_entity_poly.pdbx_seq_one_letter_code
_entity_poly.pdbx_strand_id
1 'polypeptide(L)'
;MDTATVAFGATEKWAALGSPQGGSETTNAESLAALRRAVVQAGAQRGRFEVWVTHMFVLSDLVGTNTGSGDGLVLKADSSGTVQLLGRLPSA
;
A
#
# COMPACT_ATOMS: atom_id res chain seq x y z
N MET A 1 -10.84 5.23 -5.87
CA MET A 1 -10.50 6.68 -5.93
C MET A 1 -11.43 7.50 -5.06
N ASP A 2 -12.74 7.25 -5.11
CA ASP A 2 -13.73 7.98 -4.31
C ASP A 2 -13.44 7.91 -2.80
N THR A 3 -13.10 6.73 -2.27
CA THR A 3 -12.73 6.56 -0.85
C THR A 3 -11.59 7.49 -0.43
N ALA A 4 -10.52 7.56 -1.23
CA ALA A 4 -9.37 8.41 -0.92
C ALA A 4 -9.72 9.91 -1.01
N THR A 5 -10.59 10.26 -1.96
CA THR A 5 -11.03 11.66 -2.16
C THR A 5 -11.92 12.12 -1.01
N VAL A 6 -12.85 11.27 -0.58
CA VAL A 6 -13.73 11.56 0.57
C VAL A 6 -12.92 11.67 1.87
N ALA A 7 -11.94 10.79 2.09
CA ALA A 7 -11.19 10.74 3.33
C ALA A 7 -10.06 11.79 3.43
N PHE A 8 -9.41 12.14 2.31
CA PHE A 8 -8.18 12.94 2.31
C PHE A 8 -8.19 14.14 1.34
N GLY A 9 -9.28 14.35 0.59
CA GLY A 9 -9.42 15.45 -0.35
C GLY A 9 -8.66 15.20 -1.65
N ALA A 10 -7.45 15.75 -1.78
CA ALA A 10 -6.67 15.63 -3.00
C ALA A 10 -6.07 14.22 -3.15
N THR A 11 -6.23 13.62 -4.33
CA THR A 11 -5.72 12.27 -4.61
C THR A 11 -4.98 12.21 -5.94
N GLU A 12 -3.92 11.41 -5.96
CA GLU A 12 -3.16 11.08 -7.17
C GLU A 12 -3.40 9.62 -7.54
N LYS A 13 -3.67 9.35 -8.82
CA LYS A 13 -3.80 7.98 -9.32
C LYS A 13 -2.41 7.40 -9.54
N TRP A 14 -2.14 6.23 -8.95
CA TRP A 14 -0.92 5.49 -9.22
C TRP A 14 -1.23 4.06 -9.64
N ALA A 15 -0.72 3.66 -10.80
CA ALA A 15 -1.04 2.36 -11.41
C ALA A 15 -0.66 1.16 -10.54
N ALA A 16 0.42 1.27 -9.75
CA ALA A 16 0.88 0.17 -8.88
C ALA A 16 -0.07 -0.15 -7.71
N LEU A 17 -1.02 0.75 -7.41
CA LEU A 17 -2.08 0.53 -6.40
C LEU A 17 -3.36 -0.06 -7.01
N GLY A 18 -3.41 -0.24 -8.33
CA GLY A 18 -4.56 -0.80 -9.04
C GLY A 18 -4.83 -2.25 -8.65
N SER A 19 -6.10 -2.69 -8.79
CA SER A 19 -6.47 -4.08 -8.56
C SER A 19 -5.71 -5.01 -9.52
N PRO A 20 -5.19 -6.16 -9.05
CA PRO A 20 -4.64 -7.20 -9.91
C PRO A 20 -5.72 -7.90 -10.77
N GLN A 21 -7.01 -7.68 -10.51
CA GLN A 21 -8.09 -8.28 -11.29
C GLN A 21 -8.07 -7.77 -12.74
N GLY A 22 -7.59 -8.62 -13.65
CA GLY A 22 -7.43 -8.32 -15.08
C GLY A 22 -5.97 -8.13 -15.53
N GLY A 23 -5.01 -8.10 -14.59
CA GLY A 23 -3.58 -8.08 -14.88
C GLY A 23 -2.98 -9.49 -15.05
N SER A 24 -1.84 -9.58 -15.75
CA SER A 24 -1.02 -10.80 -15.74
C SER A 24 -0.29 -10.96 -14.41
N GLU A 25 0.11 -12.19 -14.07
CA GLU A 25 0.94 -12.46 -12.87
C GLU A 25 2.22 -11.61 -12.86
N THR A 26 2.87 -11.44 -14.01
CA THR A 26 4.05 -10.57 -14.17
C THR A 26 3.73 -9.12 -13.83
N THR A 27 2.63 -8.58 -14.34
CA THR A 27 2.19 -7.20 -14.05
C THR A 27 1.91 -7.00 -12.56
N ASN A 28 1.36 -8.01 -11.89
CA ASN A 28 1.10 -7.96 -10.45
C ASN A 28 2.41 -7.95 -9.64
N ALA A 29 3.38 -8.79 -10.02
CA ALA A 29 4.70 -8.82 -9.38
C ALA A 29 5.47 -7.50 -9.55
N GLU A 30 5.42 -6.90 -10.74
CA GLU A 30 6.02 -5.59 -11.03
C GLU A 30 5.37 -4.48 -10.20
N SER A 31 4.04 -4.48 -10.11
CA SER A 31 3.27 -3.53 -9.30
C SER A 31 3.63 -3.65 -7.82
N LEU A 32 3.72 -4.88 -7.30
CA LEU A 32 4.14 -5.16 -5.93
C LEU A 32 5.58 -4.71 -5.65
N ALA A 33 6.50 -4.93 -6.59
CA ALA A 33 7.87 -4.45 -6.48
C ALA A 33 7.94 -2.91 -6.48
N ALA A 34 7.14 -2.25 -7.31
CA ALA A 34 7.03 -0.80 -7.33
C ALA A 34 6.46 -0.26 -6.00
N LEU A 35 5.43 -0.91 -5.46
CA LEU A 35 4.84 -0.57 -4.16
C LEU A 35 5.85 -0.68 -3.03
N ARG A 36 6.61 -1.79 -2.95
CA ARG A 36 7.66 -1.96 -1.94
C ARG A 36 8.71 -0.86 -2.01
N ARG A 37 9.18 -0.51 -3.22
CA ARG A 37 10.13 0.60 -3.40
C ARG A 37 9.54 1.92 -2.91
N ALA A 38 8.27 2.21 -3.21
CA ALA A 38 7.63 3.41 -2.72
C ALA A 38 7.56 3.45 -1.19
N VAL A 39 7.25 2.33 -0.50
CA VAL A 39 7.25 2.30 0.99
C VAL A 39 8.61 2.70 1.54
N VAL A 40 9.68 2.19 0.93
CA VAL A 40 11.06 2.52 1.31
C VAL A 40 11.34 4.01 1.11
N GLN A 41 10.98 4.56 -0.05
CA GLN A 41 11.21 5.97 -0.34
C GLN A 41 10.39 6.89 0.57
N ALA A 42 9.12 6.59 0.81
CA ALA A 42 8.28 7.35 1.72
C ALA A 42 8.82 7.30 3.16
N GLY A 43 9.24 6.13 3.63
CA GLY A 43 9.81 5.95 4.97
C GLY A 43 11.15 6.66 5.19
N ALA A 44 11.91 6.96 4.12
CA ALA A 44 13.16 7.71 4.19
C ALA A 44 12.95 9.22 4.36
N GLN A 45 11.76 9.75 4.05
CA GLN A 45 11.47 11.18 4.10
C GLN A 45 11.01 11.60 5.50
N ARG A 46 11.90 12.29 6.22
CA ARG A 46 11.59 12.77 7.58
C ARG A 46 10.48 13.82 7.57
N GLY A 47 9.58 13.74 8.54
CA GLY A 47 8.49 14.70 8.71
C GLY A 47 7.38 14.61 7.67
N ARG A 48 7.40 13.58 6.80
CA ARG A 48 6.32 13.30 5.86
C ARG A 48 5.59 12.02 6.26
N PHE A 49 4.30 12.00 5.98
CA PHE A 49 3.44 10.85 6.13
C PHE A 49 2.62 10.73 4.84
N GLU A 50 2.64 9.55 4.24
CA GLU A 50 1.89 9.27 3.02
C GLU A 50 0.77 8.28 3.32
N VAL A 51 -0.38 8.52 2.69
CA VAL A 51 -1.52 7.61 2.76
C VAL A 51 -1.81 7.10 1.37
N TRP A 52 -1.86 5.78 1.24
CA TRP A 52 -2.23 5.11 0.00
C TRP A 52 -3.47 4.27 0.22
N VAL A 53 -4.33 4.24 -0.79
CA VAL A 53 -5.59 3.49 -0.76
C VAL A 53 -5.56 2.50 -1.92
N THR A 54 -5.70 1.22 -1.59
CA THR A 54 -5.66 0.10 -2.55
C THR A 54 -6.60 -1.04 -2.10
N HIS A 55 -6.60 -2.15 -2.81
CA HIS A 55 -7.41 -3.33 -2.53
C HIS A 55 -6.77 -4.20 -1.44
N MET A 56 -7.59 -4.94 -0.70
CA MET A 56 -7.11 -5.84 0.37
C MET A 56 -6.08 -6.86 -0.15
N PHE A 57 -6.22 -7.37 -1.39
CA PHE A 57 -5.25 -8.33 -1.95
C PHE A 57 -3.84 -7.73 -2.09
N VAL A 58 -3.75 -6.46 -2.49
CA VAL A 58 -2.47 -5.75 -2.61
C VAL A 58 -1.84 -5.55 -1.22
N LEU A 59 -2.65 -5.23 -0.21
CA LEU A 59 -2.18 -5.15 1.17
C LEU A 59 -1.68 -6.50 1.67
N SER A 60 -2.44 -7.58 1.42
CA SER A 60 -2.06 -8.94 1.80
C SER A 60 -0.74 -9.37 1.16
N ASP A 61 -0.53 -9.09 -0.13
CA ASP A 61 0.72 -9.38 -0.84
C ASP A 61 1.90 -8.52 -0.34
N LEU A 62 1.63 -7.29 0.08
CA LEU A 62 2.64 -6.38 0.60
C LEU A 62 3.19 -6.85 1.95
N VAL A 63 2.33 -7.34 2.84
CA VAL A 63 2.72 -7.76 4.20
C VAL A 63 2.80 -9.27 4.41
N GLY A 64 2.49 -10.07 3.39
CA GLY A 64 2.57 -11.55 3.42
C GLY A 64 1.56 -12.22 4.36
N THR A 65 0.50 -11.52 4.77
CA THR A 65 -0.52 -12.02 5.68
C THR A 65 -1.89 -11.49 5.27
N ASN A 66 -2.96 -12.22 5.57
CA ASN A 66 -4.29 -11.81 5.13
C ASN A 66 -4.74 -10.47 5.76
N THR A 67 -5.48 -9.69 4.97
CA THR A 67 -6.12 -8.43 5.35
C THR A 67 -7.59 -8.45 4.91
N GLY A 68 -8.44 -7.75 5.66
CA GLY A 68 -9.83 -7.54 5.34
C GLY A 68 -10.08 -6.31 4.46
N SER A 69 -11.23 -6.29 3.78
CA SER A 69 -11.70 -5.08 3.13
C SER A 69 -11.94 -3.99 4.17
N GLY A 70 -11.35 -2.81 3.96
CA GLY A 70 -11.47 -1.68 4.90
C GLY A 70 -10.42 -1.69 6.02
N ASP A 71 -9.55 -2.70 6.10
CA ASP A 71 -8.42 -2.66 7.02
C ASP A 71 -7.40 -1.58 6.61
N GLY A 72 -6.89 -0.86 7.60
CA GLY A 72 -5.74 0.05 7.46
C GLY A 72 -4.47 -0.58 8.03
N LEU A 73 -3.32 -0.31 7.40
CA LEU A 73 -2.01 -0.75 7.86
C LEU A 73 -1.10 0.45 8.11
N VAL A 74 -0.34 0.42 9.20
CA VAL A 74 0.77 1.35 9.44
C VAL A 74 2.06 0.63 9.11
N LEU A 75 2.79 1.15 8.13
CA LEU A 75 3.98 0.50 7.57
C LEU A 75 5.23 1.36 7.78
N LYS A 76 6.38 0.70 7.85
CA LYS A 76 7.70 1.33 7.79
C LYS A 76 8.65 0.43 7.01
N ALA A 77 9.60 1.00 6.30
CA ALA A 77 10.74 0.23 5.81
C ALA A 77 11.88 0.24 6.83
N ASP A 78 12.54 -0.90 7.01
CA ASP A 78 13.80 -0.95 7.75
C ASP A 78 15.01 -0.56 6.89
N SER A 79 16.19 -0.58 7.51
CA SER A 79 17.45 -0.22 6.84
C SER A 79 17.85 -1.17 5.72
N SER A 80 17.23 -2.35 5.61
CA SER A 80 17.42 -3.30 4.49
C SER A 80 16.43 -3.07 3.34
N GLY A 81 15.47 -2.15 3.52
CA GLY A 81 14.39 -1.90 2.56
C GLY A 81 13.24 -2.90 2.67
N THR A 82 13.19 -3.68 3.75
CA THR A 82 12.09 -4.62 4.00
C THR A 82 10.91 -3.87 4.62
N VAL A 83 9.70 -4.12 4.10
CA VAL A 83 8.46 -3.54 4.62
C VAL A 83 8.10 -4.23 5.93
N GLN A 84 7.94 -3.45 6.99
CA GLN A 84 7.54 -3.84 8.32
C GLN A 84 6.15 -3.31 8.65
N LEU A 85 5.30 -4.18 9.19
CA LEU A 85 4.00 -3.82 9.74
C LEU A 85 4.18 -3.33 11.18
N LEU A 86 3.86 -2.06 11.42
CA LEU A 86 3.93 -1.45 12.76
C LEU A 86 2.60 -1.56 13.52
N GLY A 87 1.48 -1.61 12.80
CA GLY A 87 0.15 -1.70 13.40
C GLY A 87 -0.94 -1.94 12.37
N ARG A 88 -2.08 -2.45 12.85
CA ARG A 88 -3.29 -2.65 12.06
C ARG A 88 -4.42 -1.80 12.63
N LEU A 89 -5.23 -1.26 11.74
CA LEU A 89 -6.49 -0.58 12.01
C LEU A 89 -7.59 -1.46 11.43
N PRO A 90 -8.20 -2.35 12.22
CA PRO A 90 -9.23 -3.24 11.70
C PRO A 90 -10.45 -2.43 11.23
N SER A 91 -11.10 -2.92 10.17
CA SER A 91 -12.45 -2.48 9.82
C SER A 91 -13.43 -2.71 10.97
N ALA A 92 -14.42 -1.82 11.10
CA ALA A 92 -15.41 -1.84 12.18
C ALA A 92 -16.45 -2.97 12.04
#